data_AF-A0A7S1MDN2-F1
#
_entry.id   AF-A0A7S1MDN2-F1
#
_cell.length_a   1.000
_cell.length_b   1.000
_cell.length_c   1.000
_cell.angle_alpha   90.00
_cell.angle_beta   90.00
_cell.angle_gamma   90.00
#
_symmetry.space_group_name_H-M   'P 1'
#
loop_
_entity.id
_entity.type
_entity.pdbx_description
1 polymer ?
#
loop_
_entity_poly.entity_id
_entity_poly.type
_entity_poly.pdbx_seq_one_letter_code
_entity_poly.pdbx_strand_id
1 'polypeptide(L)'
;ERAVARQAPAARAGLIGSAFGLLDVNKDGRIDQQELRRLFEHKGCYYTDSAWAQAYHLVCERNGGGKLRAIDQAAFVALVDNRSEESGCHCTDEELRSLVAAL
;
A
#
# COMPACT_ATOMS: atom_id res chain seq x y z
N GLU A 1 -12.84 2.02 26.16
CA GLU A 1 -11.87 2.91 25.50
C GLU A 1 -11.26 2.22 24.27
N ARG A 2 -10.97 2.94 23.17
CA ARG A 2 -10.10 2.44 22.09
C ARG A 2 -9.19 3.59 21.67
N ALA A 3 -7.97 3.58 22.21
CA ALA A 3 -6.92 4.49 21.82
C ALA A 3 -6.53 4.16 20.37
N VAL A 4 -6.98 4.97 19.41
CA VAL A 4 -6.40 5.00 18.06
C VAL A 4 -4.95 5.43 18.26
N ALA A 5 -4.03 4.47 18.12
CA ALA A 5 -2.62 4.68 18.34
C ALA A 5 -2.10 5.73 17.34
N ARG A 6 -1.99 6.98 17.77
CA ARG A 6 -1.21 8.03 17.09
C ARG A 6 0.25 7.62 17.18
N GLN A 7 0.73 6.81 16.25
CA GLN A 7 2.17 6.65 16.09
C GLN A 7 2.78 7.94 15.61
N ALA A 8 3.95 8.26 16.18
CA ALA A 8 4.78 9.34 15.68
C ALA A 8 5.09 9.10 14.19
N PRO A 9 5.06 10.14 13.33
CA PRO A 9 5.25 9.99 11.89
C PRO A 9 6.54 9.24 11.51
N ALA A 10 7.59 9.30 12.35
CA ALA A 10 8.82 8.55 12.16
C ALA A 10 8.67 7.01 12.30
N ALA A 11 7.82 6.53 13.22
CA ALA A 11 7.59 5.10 13.40
C ALA A 11 6.76 4.51 12.24
N ARG A 12 5.79 5.28 11.75
CA ARG A 12 4.96 4.91 10.60
C ARG A 12 5.78 4.90 9.31
N ALA A 13 6.62 5.90 9.06
CA ALA A 13 7.51 5.91 7.90
C ALA A 13 8.43 4.67 7.86
N GLY A 14 8.95 4.24 9.02
CA GLY A 14 9.73 3.00 9.13
C GLY A 14 8.90 1.75 8.78
N LEU A 15 7.68 1.64 9.31
CA LEU A 15 6.77 0.53 8.99
C LEU A 15 6.39 0.49 7.50
N ILE A 16 6.11 1.65 6.90
CA ILE A 16 5.80 1.75 5.47
C ILE A 16 7.02 1.33 4.64
N GLY A 17 8.23 1.75 5.03
CA GLY A 17 9.46 1.30 4.38
C GLY A 17 9.68 -0.21 4.47
N SER A 18 9.42 -0.82 5.64
CA SER A 18 9.49 -2.28 5.81
C SER A 18 8.42 -3.00 4.98
N ALA A 19 7.18 -2.50 4.99
CA ALA A 19 6.09 -3.07 4.19
C ALA A 19 6.41 -2.99 2.69
N PHE A 20 6.90 -1.83 2.24
CA PHE A 20 7.33 -1.62 0.86
C PHE A 20 8.41 -2.62 0.46
N GLY A 21 9.45 -2.78 1.27
CA GLY A 21 10.54 -3.73 0.98
C GLY A 21 10.13 -5.21 1.04
N LEU A 22 9.04 -5.55 1.71
CA LEU A 22 8.47 -6.91 1.69
C LEU A 22 7.58 -7.15 0.46
N LEU A 23 6.96 -6.09 -0.05
CA LEU A 23 6.13 -6.14 -1.26
C LEU A 23 6.96 -6.10 -2.53
N ASP A 24 8.00 -5.28 -2.55
CA ASP A 24 9.02 -5.16 -3.60
C ASP A 24 9.92 -6.41 -3.58
N VAL A 25 9.35 -7.53 -4.02
CA VAL A 25 10.01 -8.84 -4.04
C VAL A 25 11.16 -8.82 -5.04
N ASN A 26 10.98 -8.11 -6.14
CA ASN A 26 11.98 -8.00 -7.20
C ASN A 26 13.10 -6.97 -6.84
N LYS A 27 12.89 -6.14 -5.81
CA LYS A 27 13.81 -5.09 -5.32
C LYS A 27 14.16 -4.05 -6.39
N ASP A 28 13.24 -3.75 -7.30
CA ASP A 28 13.40 -2.73 -8.33
C ASP A 28 13.06 -1.32 -7.81
N GLY A 29 12.62 -1.21 -6.55
CA GLY A 29 12.22 0.03 -5.91
C GLY A 29 10.84 0.51 -6.32
N ARG A 30 10.01 -0.36 -6.92
CA ARG A 30 8.66 -0.07 -7.39
C ARG A 30 7.75 -1.28 -7.13
N ILE A 31 6.53 -1.02 -6.71
CA ILE A 31 5.52 -2.07 -6.55
C ILE A 31 4.73 -2.16 -7.85
N ASP A 32 4.84 -3.30 -8.51
CA ASP A 32 4.07 -3.62 -9.71
C ASP A 32 2.66 -4.16 -9.37
N GLN A 33 1.83 -4.38 -10.40
CA GLN A 33 0.46 -4.83 -10.24
C GLN A 33 0.36 -6.17 -9.48
N GLN A 34 1.28 -7.09 -9.69
CA GLN A 34 1.28 -8.40 -9.03
C GLN A 34 1.75 -8.28 -7.58
N GLU A 35 2.78 -7.47 -7.32
CA GLU A 35 3.28 -7.22 -5.97
C GLU A 35 2.23 -6.53 -5.11
N LEU A 36 1.55 -5.51 -5.65
CA LEU A 36 0.47 -4.85 -4.94
C LEU A 36 -0.74 -5.78 -4.78
N ARG A 37 -1.04 -6.67 -5.74
CA ARG A 37 -2.13 -7.65 -5.60
C ARG A 37 -1.94 -8.50 -4.35
N ARG A 38 -0.72 -8.97 -4.11
CA ARG A 38 -0.39 -9.80 -2.93
C ARG A 38 -0.71 -9.07 -1.63
N LEU A 39 -0.49 -7.75 -1.57
CA LEU A 39 -0.91 -6.92 -0.42
C LEU A 39 -2.42 -7.05 -0.16
N PHE A 40 -3.23 -6.85 -1.20
CA PHE A 40 -4.68 -6.87 -1.08
C PHE A 40 -5.21 -8.26 -0.76
N GLU A 41 -4.66 -9.30 -1.41
CA GLU A 41 -4.97 -10.69 -1.08
C GLU A 41 -4.62 -11.01 0.38
N HIS A 42 -3.48 -10.51 0.86
CA HIS A 42 -3.07 -10.66 2.26
C HIS A 42 -4.02 -9.95 3.23
N LYS A 43 -4.53 -8.77 2.86
CA LYS A 43 -5.57 -8.06 3.62
C LYS A 43 -6.94 -8.74 3.58
N GLY A 44 -7.10 -9.83 2.83
CA GLY A 44 -8.38 -10.52 2.63
C GLY A 44 -9.27 -9.87 1.57
N CYS A 45 -8.72 -8.95 0.77
CA CYS A 45 -9.40 -8.35 -0.37
C CYS A 45 -9.05 -9.14 -1.64
N TYR A 46 -9.98 -9.99 -2.06
CA TYR A 46 -9.82 -10.80 -3.26
C TYR A 46 -10.50 -10.12 -4.45
N TYR A 47 -9.70 -9.77 -5.46
CA TYR A 47 -10.19 -9.23 -6.72
C TYR A 47 -9.94 -10.24 -7.84
N THR A 48 -10.85 -10.29 -8.81
CA THR A 48 -10.57 -10.98 -10.08
C THR A 48 -9.51 -10.21 -10.86
N ASP A 49 -8.78 -10.86 -11.76
CA ASP A 49 -7.73 -10.22 -12.56
C ASP A 49 -8.21 -8.95 -13.29
N SER A 50 -9.44 -8.98 -13.81
CA SER A 50 -10.06 -7.84 -14.50
C SER A 50 -10.49 -6.72 -13.55
N ALA A 51 -11.02 -7.04 -12.38
CA ALA A 51 -11.36 -6.04 -11.36
C ALA A 51 -10.08 -5.40 -10.78
N TRP A 52 -9.05 -6.23 -10.53
CA TRP A 52 -7.77 -5.78 -10.03
C TRP A 52 -7.05 -4.89 -11.03
N ALA A 53 -7.06 -5.21 -12.32
CA ALA A 53 -6.45 -4.36 -13.35
C ALA A 53 -7.06 -2.95 -13.36
N GLN A 54 -8.39 -2.84 -13.20
CA GLN A 54 -9.07 -1.55 -13.11
C GLN A 54 -8.74 -0.81 -11.80
N ALA A 55 -8.76 -1.51 -10.67
CA ALA A 55 -8.41 -0.94 -9.37
C ALA A 55 -6.95 -0.45 -9.37
N TYR A 56 -6.02 -1.26 -9.87
CA TYR A 56 -4.61 -0.93 -10.00
C TYR A 56 -4.41 0.30 -10.88
N HIS A 57 -5.13 0.39 -12.00
CA HIS A 57 -5.07 1.57 -12.86
C HIS A 57 -5.48 2.85 -12.10
N LEU A 58 -6.58 2.80 -11.36
CA LEU A 58 -7.03 3.93 -10.53
C LEU A 58 -6.01 4.29 -9.43
N VAL A 59 -5.39 3.29 -8.81
CA VAL A 59 -4.35 3.49 -7.79
C VAL A 59 -3.12 4.16 -8.42
N CYS A 60 -2.65 3.68 -9.58
CA CYS A 60 -1.53 4.26 -10.30
C CYS A 60 -1.82 5.68 -10.82
N GLU A 61 -3.02 5.95 -11.33
CA GLU A 61 -3.39 7.30 -11.76
C GLU A 61 -3.39 8.29 -10.59
N ARG A 62 -3.89 7.84 -9.44
CA ARG A 62 -3.99 8.70 -8.25
C ARG A 62 -2.64 8.92 -7.54
N ASN A 63 -1.74 7.95 -7.57
CA ASN A 63 -0.52 7.98 -6.74
C ASN A 63 0.78 7.96 -7.56
N GLY A 64 0.79 7.33 -8.74
CA GLY A 64 1.97 7.16 -9.62
C GLY A 64 2.12 8.23 -10.71
N GLY A 65 1.36 9.33 -10.63
CA GLY A 65 1.50 10.47 -11.55
C GLY A 65 1.14 10.18 -13.02
N GLY A 66 0.33 9.16 -13.28
CA GLY A 66 -0.29 8.86 -14.59
C GLY A 66 0.66 8.32 -15.68
N LYS A 67 1.98 8.37 -15.51
CA LYS A 67 2.95 7.87 -16.51
C LYS A 67 3.56 6.52 -16.17
N LEU A 68 3.54 6.12 -14.90
CA LEU A 68 4.17 4.90 -14.44
C LEU A 68 3.08 3.90 -14.03
N ARG A 69 3.07 2.73 -14.67
CA ARG A 69 2.25 1.57 -14.26
C ARG A 69 2.86 0.86 -13.05
N ALA A 70 3.44 1.61 -12.12
CA ALA A 70 4.12 1.11 -10.94
C ALA A 70 4.08 2.17 -9.83
N ILE A 71 4.00 1.72 -8.59
CA ILE A 71 3.95 2.57 -7.41
C ILE A 71 5.33 2.60 -6.78
N ASP A 72 6.03 3.73 -6.87
CA ASP A 72 7.28 3.91 -6.14
C ASP A 72 7.04 4.10 -4.64
N GLN A 73 8.11 4.08 -3.84
CA GLN A 73 8.01 4.21 -2.39
C GLN A 73 7.28 5.49 -1.94
N ALA A 74 7.49 6.62 -2.63
CA ALA A 74 6.82 7.87 -2.26
C ALA A 74 5.33 7.81 -2.58
N ALA A 75 4.96 7.24 -3.73
CA ALA A 75 3.58 6.97 -4.11
C ALA A 75 2.90 5.98 -3.14
N PHE A 76 3.62 4.96 -2.67
CA PHE A 76 3.10 3.99 -1.69
C PHE A 76 2.87 4.64 -0.32
N VAL A 77 3.83 5.46 0.15
CA VAL A 77 3.67 6.29 1.36
C VAL A 77 2.44 7.18 1.23
N ALA A 78 2.30 7.87 0.09
CA ALA A 78 1.12 8.69 -0.16
C ALA A 78 -0.16 7.84 -0.15
N LEU A 79 -0.17 6.67 -0.78
CA LEU A 79 -1.33 5.78 -0.83
C LEU A 79 -1.81 5.35 0.58
N VAL A 80 -0.87 4.88 1.41
CA VAL A 80 -1.20 4.34 2.74
C VAL A 80 -1.40 5.44 3.78
N ASP A 81 -0.73 6.60 3.64
CA ASP A 81 -0.86 7.76 4.51
C ASP A 81 -2.00 8.71 4.10
N ASN A 82 -2.59 8.53 2.92
CA ASN A 82 -3.69 9.36 2.46
C ASN A 82 -4.96 9.11 3.29
N ARG A 83 -5.15 9.98 4.30
CA ARG A 83 -6.33 10.02 5.17
C ARG A 83 -7.58 10.59 4.52
N SER A 84 -7.55 10.91 3.23
CA SER A 84 -8.73 11.36 2.52
C SER A 84 -9.75 10.21 2.46
N GLU A 85 -10.94 10.41 3.03
CA GLU A 85 -12.05 9.45 3.01
C GLU A 85 -12.41 9.02 1.58
N GLU A 86 -12.20 9.90 0.60
CA GLU A 86 -12.40 9.66 -0.83
C GLU A 86 -11.36 8.71 -1.47
N SER A 87 -10.30 8.33 -0.75
CA SER A 87 -9.24 7.47 -1.29
C SER A 87 -9.38 6.00 -0.99
N GLY A 88 -10.14 5.63 0.05
CA GLY A 88 -10.44 4.24 0.40
C GLY A 88 -9.24 3.32 0.70
N CYS A 89 -8.00 3.82 0.60
CA CYS A 89 -6.76 3.02 0.68
C CYS A 89 -5.92 3.35 1.91
N HIS A 90 -6.45 4.13 2.85
CA HIS A 90 -5.77 4.42 4.12
C HIS A 90 -5.51 3.11 4.87
N CYS A 91 -4.23 2.79 5.08
CA CYS A 91 -3.84 1.65 5.89
C CYS A 91 -3.50 2.14 7.30
N THR A 92 -4.08 1.52 8.32
CA THR A 92 -3.67 1.77 9.70
C THR A 92 -2.30 1.17 9.98
N ASP A 93 -1.63 1.64 11.03
CA ASP A 93 -0.33 1.07 11.41
C ASP A 93 -0.44 -0.41 11.81
N GLU A 94 -1.60 -0.82 12.34
CA GLU A 94 -1.89 -2.21 12.69
C GLU A 94 -1.96 -3.10 11.44
N GLU A 95 -2.56 -2.61 10.35
CA GLU A 95 -2.58 -3.32 9.08
C GLU A 95 -1.19 -3.38 8.46
N LEU A 96 -0.42 -2.29 8.49
CA LEU A 96 0.97 -2.30 8.03
C LEU A 96 1.83 -3.27 8.85
N ARG A 97 1.66 -3.30 10.18
CA ARG A 97 2.36 -4.29 11.04
C ARG A 97 1.94 -5.71 10.75
N SER A 98 0.64 -5.95 10.59
CA SER A 98 0.14 -7.30 10.27
C SER A 98 0.70 -7.77 8.94
N LEU A 99 0.76 -6.89 7.96
CA LEU A 99 1.37 -7.17 6.67
C LEU A 99 2.86 -7.49 6.79
N VAL A 100 3.61 -6.65 7.52
CA VAL A 100 5.05 -6.85 7.76
C VAL A 100 5.32 -8.13 8.55
N ALA A 101 4.39 -8.55 9.41
CA ALA A 101 4.55 -9.75 10.22
C ALA A 101 4.18 -11.05 9.49
N ALA A 102 3.50 -10.95 8.34
CA ALA A 102 2.90 -12.10 7.68
C ALA A 102 3.37 -12.33 6.24
N LEU A 103 4.22 -11.43 5.72
CA LEU A 103 5.06 -11.61 4.54
C LEU A 103 6.50 -11.93 4.98
#